data_AF-A0A1Q6M1I9-F1
#
_entry.id   AF-A0A1Q6M1I9-F1
#
_cell.length_a   1.000
_cell.length_b   1.000
_cell.length_c   1.000
_cell.angle_alpha   90.00
_cell.angle_beta   90.00
_cell.angle_gamma   90.00
#
_symmetry.space_group_name_H-M   'P 1'
#
loop_
_entity.id
_entity.type
_entity.pdbx_description
1 polymer ?
#
loop_
_entity_poly.entity_id
_entity_poly.type
_entity_poly.pdbx_seq_one_letter_code
_entity_poly.pdbx_strand_id
1 'polypeptide(L)'
;MYIVDAFLGNFDRHGANWGFLKKNNKYSLAPIFDNGSSLFPQMIDENEMKLIISNEDEINKRVYTFPTSQIKLHNKKSSYFEVISSLEFLECNKALIKIYNRINLKNIFALINDINISDIQNFIKQ
;
A
#
# COMPACT_ATOMS: atom_id res chain seq x y z
N MET A 1 -3.40 8.46 -4.68
CA MET A 1 -3.52 7.03 -4.99
C MET A 1 -2.16 6.36 -4.79
N TYR A 2 -1.19 6.55 -5.68
CA TYR A 2 0.12 5.88 -5.63
C TYR A 2 0.81 5.84 -4.25
N ILE A 3 0.96 6.99 -3.56
CA ILE A 3 1.60 7.02 -2.22
C ILE A 3 0.82 6.22 -1.16
N VAL A 4 -0.52 6.21 -1.27
CA VAL A 4 -1.36 5.42 -0.36
C VAL A 4 -1.26 3.93 -0.71
N ASP A 5 -1.24 3.59 -2.01
CA ASP A 5 -1.00 2.22 -2.47
C ASP A 5 0.37 1.70 -2.04
N ALA A 6 1.40 2.56 -2.01
CA ALA A 6 2.71 2.24 -1.46
C ALA A 6 2.64 1.95 0.04
N PHE A 7 1.93 2.80 0.79
CA PHE A 7 1.76 2.64 2.24
C PHE A 7 0.97 1.37 2.60
N LEU A 8 -0.01 0.98 1.78
CA LEU A 8 -0.83 -0.22 1.97
C LEU A 8 -0.25 -1.48 1.30
N GLY A 9 0.82 -1.35 0.52
CA GLY A 9 1.39 -2.45 -0.25
C GLY A 9 0.42 -3.04 -1.29
N ASN A 10 -0.22 -2.21 -2.12
CA ASN A 10 -1.10 -2.70 -3.18
C ASN A 10 -0.30 -3.21 -4.39
N PHE A 11 -0.35 -4.51 -4.69
CA PHE A 11 0.39 -5.11 -5.82
C PHE A 11 -0.37 -5.11 -7.16
N ASP A 12 -1.62 -4.63 -7.19
CA ASP A 12 -2.51 -4.82 -8.34
C ASP A 12 -3.34 -3.57 -8.71
N ARG A 13 -2.78 -2.37 -8.53
CA ARG A 13 -3.41 -1.13 -9.03
C ARG A 13 -3.30 -0.98 -10.55
N HIS A 14 -3.96 -1.85 -11.32
CA HIS A 14 -4.00 -1.75 -12.79
C HIS A 14 -5.07 -0.76 -13.27
N GLY A 15 -5.11 -0.48 -14.58
CA GLY A 15 -5.95 0.56 -15.20
C GLY A 15 -7.48 0.40 -15.03
N ALA A 16 -7.94 -0.77 -14.56
CA ALA A 16 -9.36 -1.01 -14.26
C ALA A 16 -9.70 -0.81 -12.77
N ASN A 17 -8.71 -0.67 -11.88
CA ASN A 17 -8.90 -0.51 -10.44
C ASN A 17 -8.92 0.97 -10.01
N TRP A 18 -9.17 1.86 -10.97
CA TRP A 18 -9.45 3.28 -10.80
C TRP A 18 -10.12 3.79 -12.07
N GLY A 19 -10.71 4.97 -12.03
CA GLY A 19 -11.34 5.50 -13.23
C GLY A 19 -12.05 6.81 -13.01
N PHE A 20 -13.07 7.04 -13.83
CA PHE A 20 -13.83 8.28 -13.87
C PHE A 20 -15.33 8.00 -13.78
N LEU A 21 -16.04 8.89 -13.10
CA LEU A 21 -17.50 8.98 -13.16
C LEU A 21 -17.87 9.95 -14.27
N LYS A 22 -18.85 9.57 -15.11
CA LYS A 22 -19.40 10.43 -16.16
C LYS A 22 -20.80 10.89 -15.76
N LYS A 23 -21.02 12.20 -15.66
CA LYS A 23 -22.34 12.80 -15.42
C LYS A 23 -22.48 14.08 -16.22
N ASN A 24 -23.59 14.24 -16.95
CA ASN A 24 -23.88 15.43 -17.77
C ASN A 24 -22.72 15.81 -18.72
N ASN A 25 -22.15 14.84 -19.42
CA ASN A 25 -20.97 14.99 -20.30
C ASN A 25 -19.70 15.56 -19.63
N LYS A 26 -19.62 15.52 -18.30
CA LYS A 26 -18.41 15.85 -17.53
C LYS A 26 -17.84 14.60 -16.88
N TYR A 27 -16.52 14.53 -16.81
CA TYR A 27 -15.77 13.46 -16.15
C TYR A 27 -15.17 14.00 -14.85
N SER A 28 -15.27 13.22 -13.79
CA SER A 28 -14.56 13.42 -12.54
C SER A 28 -13.86 12.12 -12.14
N LEU A 29 -12.79 12.19 -11.36
CA LEU A 29 -12.20 10.98 -10.79
C LEU A 29 -13.26 10.24 -9.96
N ALA A 30 -13.33 8.93 -10.14
CA ALA A 30 -14.09 8.08 -9.24
C ALA A 30 -13.43 8.06 -7.85
N PRO A 31 -14.18 7.83 -6.78
CA PRO A 31 -13.61 7.43 -5.49
C PRO A 31 -12.65 6.25 -5.68
N ILE A 32 -11.67 6.10 -4.79
CA ILE A 32 -10.80 4.93 -4.83
C ILE A 32 -11.64 3.69 -4.52
N PHE A 33 -11.50 2.65 -5.34
CA PHE A 33 -12.16 1.36 -5.18
C PHE A 33 -11.15 0.23 -5.42
N ASP A 34 -11.59 -1.01 -5.19
CA ASP A 34 -10.79 -2.22 -5.39
C ASP A 34 -9.39 -2.18 -4.75
N ASN A 35 -9.38 -2.24 -3.41
CA ASN A 35 -8.16 -2.26 -2.60
C ASN A 35 -7.85 -3.67 -2.05
N GLY A 36 -8.54 -4.71 -2.55
CA GLY A 36 -8.44 -6.08 -2.03
C GLY A 36 -7.03 -6.67 -2.15
N SER A 37 -6.25 -6.19 -3.11
CA SER A 37 -4.85 -6.56 -3.33
C SER A 37 -3.84 -5.79 -2.45
N SER A 38 -4.29 -5.23 -1.33
CA SER A 38 -3.45 -4.50 -0.36
C SER A 38 -3.34 -5.27 0.96
N LEU A 39 -2.38 -4.92 1.81
CA LEU A 39 -2.23 -5.47 3.18
C LEU A 39 -2.02 -7.00 3.22
N PHE A 40 -1.32 -7.55 2.22
CA PHE A 40 -0.96 -8.98 2.14
C PHE A 40 -2.17 -9.94 2.26
N PRO A 41 -3.18 -9.85 1.37
CA PRO A 41 -4.44 -10.59 1.49
C PRO A 41 -4.28 -12.12 1.38
N GLN A 42 -3.14 -12.59 0.85
CA GLN A 42 -2.81 -14.02 0.74
C GLN A 42 -2.16 -14.59 2.02
N MET A 43 -1.76 -13.72 2.97
CA MET A 43 -1.19 -14.13 4.25
C MET A 43 -2.33 -14.53 5.19
N ILE A 44 -2.68 -15.81 5.18
CA ILE A 44 -3.78 -16.38 5.98
C ILE A 44 -3.30 -17.41 7.01
N ASP A 45 -2.07 -17.93 6.89
CA ASP A 45 -1.49 -18.86 7.84
C ASP A 45 -0.82 -18.10 9.00
N GLU A 46 -1.34 -18.28 10.21
CA GLU A 46 -0.81 -17.65 11.42
C GLU A 46 0.61 -18.09 11.78
N ASN A 47 1.01 -19.31 11.43
CA ASN A 47 2.38 -19.78 11.67
C ASN A 47 3.35 -19.08 10.72
N GLU A 48 2.93 -18.87 9.46
CA GLU A 48 3.69 -18.07 8.50
C GLU A 48 3.83 -16.63 9.00
N MET A 49 2.74 -16.01 9.50
CA MET A 49 2.79 -14.66 10.07
C MET A 49 3.78 -14.56 11.23
N LYS A 50 3.76 -15.52 12.17
CA LYS A 50 4.71 -15.56 13.30
C LYS A 50 6.15 -15.69 12.83
N LEU A 51 6.41 -16.52 11.82
CA LEU A 51 7.75 -16.66 11.25
C LEU A 51 8.22 -15.36 10.60
N ILE A 52 7.35 -14.69 9.84
CA ILE A 52 7.67 -13.42 9.18
C ILE A 52 7.96 -12.33 10.21
N ILE A 53 7.08 -12.16 11.20
CA ILE A 53 7.22 -11.12 12.22
C ILE A 53 8.47 -11.33 13.09
N SER A 54 8.92 -12.58 13.26
CA SER A 54 10.16 -12.90 13.99
C SER A 54 11.41 -12.90 13.11
N ASN A 55 11.31 -12.61 11.82
CA ASN A 55 12.42 -12.62 10.87
C ASN A 55 12.56 -11.28 10.13
N GLU A 56 13.58 -10.52 10.50
CA GLU A 56 13.87 -9.20 9.92
C GLU A 56 14.09 -9.24 8.40
N ASP A 57 14.71 -10.30 7.86
CA ASP A 57 14.90 -10.44 6.42
C ASP A 57 13.57 -10.61 5.68
N GLU A 58 12.61 -11.32 6.28
CA GLU A 58 11.27 -11.49 5.71
C GLU A 58 10.42 -10.21 5.78
N ILE A 59 10.63 -9.40 6.82
CA ILE A 59 10.06 -8.05 6.93
C ILE A 59 10.68 -7.14 5.85
N ASN A 60 12.02 -7.10 5.77
CA ASN A 60 12.74 -6.26 4.81
C ASN A 60 12.37 -6.58 3.37
N LYS A 61 12.20 -7.86 3.01
CA LYS A 61 11.69 -8.26 1.69
C LYS A 61 10.31 -7.66 1.39
N ARG A 62 9.40 -7.67 2.37
CA ARG A 62 8.02 -7.14 2.27
C ARG A 62 7.91 -5.62 2.30
N VAL A 63 8.99 -4.93 2.66
CA VAL A 63 9.08 -3.47 2.66
C VAL A 63 9.82 -2.96 1.41
N TYR A 64 10.98 -3.53 1.11
CA TYR A 64 11.91 -3.00 0.11
C TYR A 64 11.84 -3.71 -1.24
N THR A 65 11.48 -5.00 -1.27
CA THR A 65 11.57 -5.82 -2.48
C THR A 65 10.21 -6.02 -3.14
N PHE A 66 9.17 -6.34 -2.37
CA PHE A 66 7.81 -6.50 -2.84
C PHE A 66 6.83 -5.98 -1.78
N PRO A 67 5.61 -5.53 -2.14
CA PRO A 67 5.03 -5.57 -3.47
C PRO A 67 5.64 -4.57 -4.45
N THR A 68 5.54 -4.89 -5.74
CA THR A 68 5.99 -4.03 -6.84
C THR A 68 4.83 -3.23 -7.40
N SER A 69 5.11 -1.99 -7.81
CA SER A 69 4.08 -1.11 -8.37
C SER A 69 3.92 -1.34 -9.87
N GLN A 70 2.86 -0.75 -10.45
CA GLN A 70 2.71 -0.71 -11.92
C GLN A 70 3.64 0.30 -12.59
N ILE A 71 4.24 1.23 -11.82
CA ILE A 71 5.25 2.16 -12.34
C ILE A 71 6.59 1.42 -12.46
N LYS A 72 7.23 1.59 -13.61
CA LYS A 72 8.56 1.04 -13.90
C LYS A 72 9.61 2.13 -13.72
N LEU A 73 10.64 1.85 -12.92
CA LEU A 73 11.84 2.69 -12.84
C LEU A 73 12.84 2.16 -13.88
N HIS A 74 13.35 3.02 -14.76
CA HIS A 74 14.26 2.61 -15.84
C HIS A 74 13.76 1.40 -16.67
N ASN A 75 12.45 1.38 -17.02
CA ASN A 75 11.77 0.28 -17.72
C ASN A 75 11.77 -1.09 -16.99
N LYS A 76 12.20 -1.15 -15.74
CA LYS A 76 12.16 -2.36 -14.89
C LYS A 76 10.96 -2.31 -13.95
N LYS A 77 10.32 -3.45 -13.72
CA LYS A 77 9.30 -3.58 -12.66
C LYS A 77 9.99 -3.36 -11.31
N SER A 78 9.48 -2.40 -10.53
CA SER A 78 10.16 -1.90 -9.34
C SER A 78 9.26 -1.85 -8.12
N SER A 79 9.88 -1.99 -6.95
CA SER A 79 9.17 -1.84 -5.68
C SER A 79 8.71 -0.39 -5.48
N TYR A 80 7.71 -0.19 -4.61
CA TYR A 80 7.34 1.16 -4.22
C TYR A 80 8.50 1.93 -3.60
N PHE A 81 9.34 1.24 -2.81
CA PHE A 81 10.53 1.81 -2.22
C PHE A 81 11.51 2.30 -3.29
N GLU A 82 11.87 1.48 -4.28
CA GLU A 82 12.77 1.86 -5.36
C GLU A 82 12.25 3.10 -6.11
N VAL A 83 10.96 3.11 -6.48
CA VAL A 83 10.37 4.24 -7.21
C VAL A 83 10.37 5.52 -6.39
N ILE A 84 9.94 5.46 -5.12
CA ILE A 84 9.83 6.66 -4.27
C ILE A 84 11.21 7.18 -3.87
N SER A 85 12.13 6.29 -3.49
CA SER A 85 13.48 6.66 -3.05
C SER A 85 14.37 7.18 -4.19
N SER A 86 14.08 6.82 -5.45
CA SER A 86 14.79 7.37 -6.61
C SER A 86 14.65 8.89 -6.74
N LEU A 87 13.54 9.46 -6.24
CA LEU A 87 13.16 10.85 -6.41
C LEU A 87 13.05 11.32 -7.89
N GLU A 88 13.08 10.41 -8.86
CA GLU A 88 13.07 10.72 -10.29
C GLU A 88 11.69 11.25 -10.77
N PHE A 89 10.63 10.93 -10.03
CA PHE A 89 9.26 11.32 -10.37
C PHE A 89 8.80 12.52 -9.54
N LEU A 90 8.98 13.73 -10.08
CA LEU A 90 8.63 14.99 -9.40
C LEU A 90 7.21 15.02 -8.81
N GLU A 91 6.21 14.55 -9.57
CA GLU A 91 4.82 14.52 -9.10
C GLU A 91 4.59 13.49 -7.99
N CYS A 92 5.35 12.39 -7.99
CA CYS A 92 5.37 11.43 -6.89
C CYS A 92 5.92 12.09 -5.61
N ASN A 93 7.02 12.82 -5.72
CA ASN A 93 7.65 13.52 -4.58
C ASN A 93 6.71 14.58 -3.97
N LYS A 94 6.02 15.36 -4.81
CA LYS A 94 4.99 16.31 -4.35
C LYS A 94 3.83 15.60 -3.65
N ALA A 95 3.38 14.47 -4.21
CA ALA A 95 2.32 13.68 -3.60
C ALA A 95 2.77 13.09 -2.25
N LEU A 96 4.02 12.66 -2.12
CA LEU A 96 4.59 12.12 -0.88
C LEU A 96 4.49 13.17 0.24
N ILE A 97 5.00 14.38 0.00
CA ILE A 97 4.94 15.48 0.98
C ILE A 97 3.49 15.76 1.40
N LYS A 98 2.56 15.80 0.44
CA LYS A 98 1.15 16.09 0.70
C LYS A 98 0.45 15.01 1.52
N ILE A 99 0.75 13.73 1.25
CA ILE A 99 0.09 12.60 1.91
C ILE A 99 0.71 12.31 3.26
N TYR A 100 2.04 12.43 3.40
CA TYR A 100 2.74 12.21 4.66
C TYR A 100 2.13 13.03 5.81
N ASN A 101 1.86 14.32 5.56
CA ASN A 101 1.23 15.22 6.54
C ASN A 101 -0.22 14.85 6.93
N ARG A 102 -0.82 13.87 6.28
CA ARG A 102 -2.18 13.38 6.56
C ARG A 102 -2.19 12.02 7.25
N ILE A 103 -1.05 11.36 7.34
CA ILE A 103 -0.94 10.05 7.99
C ILE A 103 -1.07 10.26 9.50
N ASN A 104 -2.06 9.58 10.10
CA ASN A 104 -2.26 9.55 11.53
C ASN A 104 -2.23 8.10 12.00
N LEU A 105 -1.05 7.66 12.46
CA LEU A 105 -0.84 6.29 12.90
C LEU A 105 -1.74 5.91 14.09
N LYS A 106 -2.05 6.85 14.99
CA LYS A 106 -2.97 6.60 16.09
C LYS A 106 -4.37 6.20 15.60
N ASN A 107 -4.90 6.93 14.62
CA ASN A 107 -6.21 6.61 14.04
C ASN A 107 -6.18 5.32 13.24
N ILE A 108 -5.08 5.04 12.52
CA ILE A 108 -4.91 3.80 11.76
C ILE A 108 -4.87 2.59 12.71
N PHE A 109 -4.09 2.66 13.79
CA PHE A 109 -4.04 1.59 14.79
C PHE A 109 -5.35 1.44 15.56
N ALA A 110 -6.05 2.54 15.86
CA ALA A 110 -7.39 2.47 16.43
C ALA A 110 -8.37 1.73 15.49
N LEU A 111 -8.31 2.01 14.18
CA LEU A 111 -9.12 1.30 13.19
C LEU A 111 -8.77 -0.19 13.15
N ILE A 112 -7.49 -0.57 13.12
CA ILE A 112 -7.08 -1.99 13.08
C ILE A 112 -7.57 -2.72 14.33
N ASN A 113 -7.47 -2.10 15.50
CA ASN A 113 -7.93 -2.66 16.77
C ASN A 113 -9.45 -2.85 16.86
N ASP A 114 -10.23 -2.11 16.08
CA ASP A 114 -11.70 -2.19 16.04
C ASP A 114 -12.20 -3.31 15.10
N ILE A 115 -11.31 -3.92 14.30
CA ILE A 115 -11.67 -5.00 13.38
C ILE A 115 -11.53 -6.34 14.11
N ASN A 116 -12.50 -7.24 13.89
CA ASN A 116 -12.45 -8.61 14.39
C ASN A 116 -11.50 -9.47 13.53
N ILE A 117 -10.22 -9.47 13.88
CA ILE A 117 -9.13 -10.28 13.29
C ILE A 117 -8.40 -11.06 14.39
N SER A 118 -7.57 -12.03 14.03
CA SER A 118 -6.82 -12.79 15.03
C SER A 118 -5.73 -11.94 15.71
N ASP A 119 -5.29 -12.36 16.89
CA ASP A 119 -4.28 -11.61 17.66
C ASP A 119 -2.96 -11.43 16.90
N ILE A 120 -2.56 -12.42 16.09
CA ILE A 120 -1.34 -12.31 15.27
C ILE A 120 -1.53 -11.36 14.09
N GLN A 121 -2.75 -11.23 13.54
CA GLN A 121 -3.05 -10.19 12.55
C GLN A 121 -3.14 -8.81 13.20
N ASN A 122 -3.55 -8.75 14.46
CA ASN A 122 -3.55 -7.54 15.29
C ASN A 122 -2.28 -7.42 16.15
N PHE A 123 -1.11 -7.77 15.61
CA PHE A 123 0.16 -7.80 16.36
C PHE A 123 0.60 -6.44 16.94
N ILE A 124 -0.13 -5.35 16.70
CA ILE A 124 0.07 -4.01 17.30
C ILE A 124 -0.40 -3.98 18.79
N LYS A 125 -0.30 -5.11 19.50
CA LYS A 125 -0.65 -5.24 20.93
C LYS A 125 0.55 -5.11 21.88
N GLN A 126 1.70 -4.58 21.43
CA GLN A 126 2.87 -4.33 22.30
C GLN A 126 3.37 -2.89 22.18
#